data_AF-A0A8J7QAF4-F1
#
_entry.id   AF-A0A8J7QAF4-F1
#
_cell.length_a   1.000
_cell.length_b   1.000
_cell.length_c   1.000
_cell.angle_alpha   90.00
_cell.angle_beta   90.00
_cell.angle_gamma   90.00
#
_symmetry.space_group_name_H-M   'P 1'
#
loop_
_entity.id
_entity.type
_entity.pdbx_description
1 polymer ?
#
loop_
_entity_poly.entity_id
_entity_poly.type
_entity_poly.pdbx_seq_one_letter_code
_entity_poly.pdbx_strand_id
1 'polypeptide(L)'
;MHPKGTRPNTMRRAMRCRANCDTSTRCTLESAASRRPVMTSAAKLTAVGVTTGSLALASAHALPAVWFVPWLRRVLRPRLAGIGRAGGIALTFDDGPHPVATPAVLRVLRQHDVHATFFVLGEQ
;
A
#
# COMPACT_ATOMS: atom_id res chain seq x y z
N MET A 1 32.15 18.06 -25.55
CA MET A 1 33.42 17.32 -25.59
C MET A 1 33.49 16.38 -24.40
N HIS A 2 33.62 15.10 -24.70
CA HIS A 2 34.21 14.00 -23.92
C HIS A 2 33.78 13.70 -22.46
N PRO A 3 33.12 12.55 -22.22
CA PRO A 3 32.96 11.95 -20.90
C PRO A 3 34.26 11.23 -20.47
N LYS A 4 34.62 11.30 -19.19
CA LYS A 4 35.67 10.45 -18.63
C LYS A 4 35.08 9.12 -18.17
N GLY A 5 35.17 8.12 -19.04
CA GLY A 5 35.26 6.72 -18.64
C GLY A 5 36.74 6.33 -18.48
N THR A 6 37.03 5.46 -17.51
CA THR A 6 38.14 4.47 -17.45
C THR A 6 38.24 4.01 -15.99
N ARG A 7 38.49 2.75 -15.63
CA ARG A 7 38.44 1.42 -16.26
C ARG A 7 38.65 0.44 -15.07
N PRO A 8 38.38 -0.86 -15.24
CA PRO A 8 38.25 -1.83 -14.15
C PRO A 8 39.62 -2.31 -13.65
N ASN A 9 39.68 -2.88 -12.45
CA ASN A 9 40.78 -3.77 -12.11
C ASN A 9 40.31 -5.11 -11.57
N THR A 10 40.59 -6.10 -12.40
CA THR A 10 40.63 -7.54 -12.16
C THR A 10 41.72 -7.93 -11.16
N MET A 11 41.41 -8.78 -10.20
CA MET A 11 42.37 -9.76 -9.64
C MET A 11 41.56 -10.85 -8.94
N ARG A 12 41.32 -11.99 -9.61
CA ARG A 12 42.15 -13.21 -9.60
C ARG A 12 42.36 -13.81 -8.21
N ARG A 13 41.71 -14.98 -8.07
CA ARG A 13 41.99 -16.15 -7.21
C ARG A 13 43.35 -16.18 -6.49
N ALA A 14 43.28 -16.57 -5.21
CA ALA A 14 44.21 -17.50 -4.57
C ALA A 14 43.33 -18.53 -3.83
N MET A 15 43.14 -19.77 -4.30
CA MET A 15 44.06 -20.92 -4.14
C MET A 15 44.72 -20.97 -2.77
N ARG A 16 44.09 -21.69 -1.83
CA ARG A 16 44.82 -22.39 -0.75
C ARG A 16 44.73 -23.88 -1.02
N CYS A 17 45.89 -24.42 -1.37
CA CYS A 17 46.20 -25.84 -1.33
C CYS A 17 46.55 -26.20 0.11
N ARG A 18 46.01 -27.31 0.63
CA ARG A 18 46.65 -28.03 1.73
C ARG A 18 46.53 -29.52 1.40
N ALA A 19 47.64 -30.07 0.94
CA ALA A 19 47.83 -31.49 0.74
C ALA A 19 47.77 -32.20 2.09
N ASN A 20 47.18 -33.39 2.09
CA ASN A 20 47.84 -34.52 2.72
C ASN A 20 47.49 -35.76 1.90
N CYS A 21 48.50 -36.25 1.19
CA CYS A 21 48.53 -37.64 0.74
C CYS A 21 48.66 -38.50 2.00
N ASP A 22 47.88 -39.57 2.07
CA ASP A 22 48.50 -40.81 2.52
C ASP A 22 47.99 -41.97 1.67
N THR A 23 48.95 -42.84 1.39
CA THR A 23 48.91 -43.90 0.39
C THR A 23 48.58 -45.20 1.12
N SER A 24 47.88 -46.14 0.45
CA SER A 24 47.59 -47.49 0.92
C SER A 24 46.45 -47.55 1.96
N THR A 25 45.28 -48.10 1.66
CA THR A 25 45.04 -49.56 1.72
C THR A 25 43.68 -49.88 1.08
N ARG A 26 43.59 -51.06 0.46
CA ARG A 26 42.40 -51.64 -0.19
C ARG A 26 41.14 -51.71 0.70
N CYS A 27 40.01 -51.77 -0.01
CA CYS A 27 38.77 -52.54 0.25
C CYS A 27 37.99 -52.21 1.52
N THR A 28 36.73 -51.77 1.34
CA THR A 28 35.54 -52.65 1.29
C THR A 28 34.34 -51.90 0.74
N LEU A 29 33.51 -52.60 -0.03
CA LEU A 29 32.14 -52.24 -0.37
C LEU A 29 31.28 -52.39 0.89
N GLU A 30 30.62 -51.32 1.33
CA GLU A 30 29.45 -51.41 2.20
C GLU A 30 28.37 -50.47 1.69
N SER A 31 27.51 -51.03 0.84
CA SER A 31 26.21 -50.44 0.49
C SER A 31 25.28 -50.62 1.68
N ALA A 32 25.40 -49.73 2.67
CA ALA A 32 24.39 -49.56 3.70
C ALA A 32 23.44 -48.46 3.25
N ALA A 33 22.37 -48.87 2.57
CA ALA A 33 21.23 -48.02 2.23
C ALA A 33 20.54 -47.53 3.52
N SER A 34 21.12 -46.51 4.16
CA SER A 34 20.52 -45.78 5.27
C SER A 34 19.54 -44.75 4.71
N ARG A 35 18.33 -45.19 4.39
CA ARG A 35 17.21 -44.26 4.17
C ARG A 35 16.78 -43.72 5.53
N ARG A 36 17.48 -42.68 6.00
CA ARG A 36 16.96 -41.82 7.07
C ARG A 36 15.82 -40.98 6.48
N PRO A 37 14.72 -40.77 7.22
CA PRO A 37 13.59 -40.02 6.71
C PRO A 37 14.01 -38.57 6.52
N VAL A 38 13.96 -38.09 5.28
CA VAL A 38 13.96 -36.65 5.01
C VAL A 38 12.57 -36.15 5.39
N MET A 39 12.39 -35.87 6.67
CA MET A 39 11.26 -35.05 7.13
C MET A 39 11.64 -33.60 6.86
N THR A 40 11.52 -33.17 5.60
CA THR A 40 11.55 -31.76 5.24
C THR A 40 10.37 -31.09 5.93
N SER A 41 10.65 -30.32 6.99
CA SER A 41 9.71 -29.36 7.55
C SER A 41 9.52 -28.21 6.55
N ALA A 42 8.78 -28.47 5.48
CA ALA A 42 8.40 -27.49 4.46
C ALA A 42 6.95 -27.01 4.63
N ALA A 43 6.40 -27.10 5.85
CA ALA A 43 5.00 -26.75 6.14
C ALA A 43 4.85 -25.46 6.97
N LYS A 44 5.91 -24.66 7.15
CA LYS A 44 5.82 -23.39 7.92
C LYS A 44 5.88 -22.11 7.07
N LEU A 45 6.16 -22.21 5.76
CA LEU A 45 6.34 -21.03 4.90
C LEU A 45 5.08 -20.56 4.17
N THR A 46 4.02 -21.36 4.12
CA THR A 46 2.76 -20.97 3.46
C THR A 46 1.82 -20.18 4.38
N ALA A 47 1.88 -20.40 5.70
CA ALA A 47 0.97 -19.75 6.65
C ALA A 47 1.24 -18.24 6.85
N VAL A 48 2.48 -17.78 6.65
CA VAL A 48 2.85 -16.36 6.83
C VAL A 48 2.32 -15.49 5.68
N GLY A 49 2.36 -15.99 4.43
CA GLY A 49 1.89 -15.25 3.26
C GLY A 49 0.36 -15.11 3.18
N VAL A 50 -0.36 -16.15 3.61
CA VAL A 50 -1.84 -16.14 3.64
C VAL A 50 -2.36 -15.22 4.75
N THR A 51 -1.76 -15.25 5.95
CA THR A 51 -2.20 -14.43 7.09
C THR A 51 -1.90 -12.94 6.91
N THR A 52 -0.73 -12.58 6.37
CA THR A 52 -0.42 -11.16 6.05
C THR A 52 -1.27 -10.63 4.91
N GLY A 53 -1.54 -11.43 3.87
CA GLY A 53 -2.43 -11.04 2.77
C GLY A 53 -3.87 -10.78 3.22
N SER A 54 -4.44 -11.67 4.03
CA SER A 54 -5.80 -11.51 4.57
C SER A 54 -5.91 -10.33 5.53
N LEU A 55 -4.90 -10.10 6.39
CA LEU A 55 -4.89 -8.96 7.30
C LEU A 55 -4.75 -7.62 6.55
N ALA A 56 -3.91 -7.56 5.52
CA ALA A 56 -3.75 -6.38 4.68
C ALA A 56 -5.05 -6.04 3.93
N LEU A 57 -5.72 -7.04 3.36
CA LEU A 57 -7.01 -6.86 2.68
C LEU A 57 -8.12 -6.44 3.66
N ALA A 58 -8.21 -7.10 4.82
CA ALA A 58 -9.16 -6.73 5.87
C ALA A 58 -8.93 -5.28 6.35
N SER A 59 -7.67 -4.88 6.49
CA SER A 59 -7.31 -3.50 6.82
C SER A 59 -7.74 -2.53 5.72
N ALA A 60 -7.50 -2.84 4.45
CA ALA A 60 -7.93 -2.01 3.32
C ALA A 60 -9.45 -1.76 3.31
N HIS A 61 -10.27 -2.74 3.72
CA HIS A 61 -11.72 -2.60 3.84
C HIS A 61 -12.19 -1.95 5.15
N ALA A 62 -11.42 -2.06 6.23
CA ALA A 62 -11.73 -1.43 7.52
C ALA A 62 -11.32 0.05 7.58
N LEU A 63 -10.33 0.47 6.78
CA LEU A 63 -9.84 1.85 6.75
C LEU A 63 -10.93 2.90 6.39
N PRO A 64 -11.90 2.63 5.50
CA PRO A 64 -13.07 3.50 5.35
C PRO A 64 -13.86 3.70 6.64
N ALA A 65 -14.06 2.64 7.44
CA ALA A 65 -14.77 2.70 8.72
C ALA A 65 -14.05 3.63 9.72
N VAL A 66 -12.72 3.63 9.67
CA VAL A 66 -11.85 4.49 10.48
C VAL A 66 -12.12 5.97 10.22
N TRP A 67 -12.57 6.37 9.02
CA TRP A 67 -12.99 7.76 8.73
C TRP A 67 -14.30 8.18 9.40
N PHE A 68 -15.11 7.24 9.90
CA PHE A 68 -16.32 7.56 10.68
C PHE A 68 -15.99 7.92 12.14
N VAL A 69 -14.77 7.66 12.61
CA VAL A 69 -14.32 8.08 13.95
C VAL A 69 -14.13 9.61 13.98
N PRO A 70 -14.94 10.37 14.73
CA PRO A 70 -14.95 11.84 14.63
C PRO A 70 -13.64 12.49 15.05
N TRP A 71 -13.01 12.00 16.11
CA TRP A 71 -11.68 12.47 16.54
C TRP A 71 -10.64 12.33 15.42
N LEU A 72 -10.60 11.16 14.78
CA LEU A 72 -9.62 10.89 13.74
C LEU A 72 -9.86 11.74 12.49
N ARG A 73 -11.12 11.91 12.07
CA ARG A 73 -11.49 12.80 10.96
C ARG A 73 -11.07 14.24 11.24
N ARG A 74 -11.31 14.73 12.46
CA ARG A 74 -10.95 16.10 12.89
C ARG A 74 -9.44 16.34 12.89
N VAL A 75 -8.65 15.37 13.35
CA VAL A 75 -7.18 15.51 13.44
C VAL A 75 -6.51 15.32 12.08
N LEU A 76 -6.86 14.26 11.34
CA LEU A 76 -6.18 13.93 10.08
C LEU A 76 -6.68 14.75 8.89
N ARG A 77 -7.97 15.12 8.86
CA ARG A 77 -8.58 15.87 7.74
C ARG A 77 -9.60 16.92 8.23
N PRO A 78 -9.14 17.99 8.90
CA PRO A 78 -10.03 19.01 9.48
C PRO A 78 -10.97 19.66 8.43
N ARG A 79 -10.54 19.76 7.17
CA ARG A 79 -11.36 20.31 6.07
C ARG A 79 -12.60 19.47 5.71
N LEU A 80 -12.58 18.16 5.99
CA LEU A 80 -13.70 17.25 5.73
C LEU A 80 -14.49 16.93 7.01
N ALA A 81 -14.13 17.54 8.14
CA ALA A 81 -14.77 17.29 9.41
C ALA A 81 -16.13 18.00 9.57
N GLY A 82 -16.55 18.81 8.58
CA GLY A 82 -17.80 19.57 8.63
C GLY A 82 -17.78 20.71 9.65
N ILE A 83 -16.60 21.15 10.10
CA ILE A 83 -16.46 22.23 11.08
C ILE A 83 -16.39 23.56 10.34
N GLY A 84 -17.50 24.29 10.37
CA GLY A 84 -17.59 25.67 9.87
C GLY A 84 -17.11 26.70 10.89
N ARG A 85 -17.12 27.99 10.49
CA ARG A 85 -16.91 29.11 11.42
C ARG A 85 -18.09 29.18 12.40
N ALA A 86 -17.80 29.55 13.65
CA ALA A 86 -18.85 29.78 14.65
C ALA A 86 -19.84 30.84 14.16
N GLY A 87 -21.14 30.55 14.25
CA GLY A 87 -22.21 31.43 13.77
C GLY A 87 -22.39 31.47 12.24
N GLY A 88 -21.63 30.67 11.47
CA GLY A 88 -21.80 30.55 10.03
C GLY A 88 -22.65 29.35 9.64
N ILE A 89 -23.41 29.48 8.54
CA ILE A 89 -24.16 28.38 7.92
C ILE A 89 -23.65 28.23 6.48
N ALA A 90 -23.49 26.98 6.02
CA ALA A 90 -23.16 26.66 4.64
C ALA A 90 -24.41 26.16 3.93
N LEU A 91 -24.81 26.83 2.85
CA LEU A 91 -25.93 26.42 2.00
C LEU A 91 -25.41 25.57 0.84
N THR A 92 -25.99 24.37 0.68
CA THR A 92 -25.68 23.44 -0.41
C THR A 92 -26.96 23.02 -1.10
N PHE A 93 -26.94 22.98 -2.43
CA PHE A 93 -28.05 22.53 -3.26
C PHE A 93 -27.60 21.35 -4.11
N ASP A 94 -28.27 20.21 -3.96
CA ASP A 94 -28.09 19.02 -4.79
C ASP A 94 -29.07 19.10 -5.99
N ASP A 95 -28.83 18.30 -7.04
CA ASP A 95 -29.73 18.14 -8.20
C ASP A 95 -29.86 19.34 -9.16
N GLY A 96 -28.82 20.18 -9.27
CA GLY A 96 -28.79 21.29 -10.23
C GLY A 96 -28.35 20.87 -11.66
N PRO A 97 -28.72 21.65 -12.71
CA PRO A 97 -29.61 22.82 -12.70
C PRO A 97 -31.03 22.50 -13.19
N HIS A 98 -32.02 22.66 -12.30
CA HIS A 98 -33.43 22.66 -12.68
C HIS A 98 -33.83 23.97 -13.40
N PRO A 99 -34.54 23.93 -14.54
CA PRO A 99 -34.78 25.11 -15.40
C PRO A 99 -35.58 26.22 -14.73
N VAL A 100 -36.55 25.89 -13.87
CA VAL A 100 -37.40 26.88 -13.17
C VAL A 100 -36.90 27.23 -11.76
N ALA A 101 -36.58 26.22 -10.93
CA ALA A 101 -36.19 26.42 -9.54
C ALA A 101 -34.82 27.10 -9.37
N THR A 102 -33.80 26.69 -10.14
CA THR A 102 -32.43 27.21 -9.95
C THR A 102 -32.34 28.73 -10.15
N PRO A 103 -32.93 29.33 -11.21
CA PRO A 103 -32.94 30.79 -11.36
C PRO A 103 -33.67 31.53 -10.23
N ALA A 104 -34.73 30.94 -9.67
CA ALA A 104 -35.46 31.52 -8.54
C ALA A 104 -34.60 31.55 -7.27
N VAL A 105 -33.89 30.45 -6.97
CA VAL A 105 -32.95 30.38 -5.83
C VAL A 105 -31.80 31.36 -6.01
N LEU A 106 -31.17 31.41 -7.19
CA LEU A 106 -30.07 32.33 -7.48
C LEU A 106 -30.47 33.80 -7.32
N ARG A 107 -31.71 34.15 -7.68
CA ARG A 107 -32.24 35.51 -7.49
C ARG A 107 -32.31 35.88 -6.00
N VAL A 108 -32.77 34.97 -5.14
CA VAL A 108 -32.85 35.21 -3.68
C VAL A 108 -31.46 35.28 -3.08
N LEU A 109 -30.55 34.36 -3.42
CA LEU A 109 -29.16 34.39 -2.94
C LEU A 109 -28.48 35.73 -3.28
N ARG A 110 -28.67 36.22 -4.51
CA ARG A 110 -28.14 37.52 -4.94
C ARG A 110 -28.78 38.69 -4.21
N GLN A 111 -30.09 38.65 -3.91
CA GLN A 111 -30.77 39.71 -3.16
C GLN A 111 -30.21 39.87 -1.75
N HIS A 112 -29.73 38.79 -1.14
CA HIS A 112 -29.15 38.79 0.20
C HIS A 112 -27.62 38.84 0.22
N ASP A 113 -26.95 38.93 -0.95
CA ASP A 113 -25.49 38.87 -1.07
C ASP A 113 -24.88 37.63 -0.37
N VAL A 114 -25.53 36.47 -0.52
CA VAL A 114 -25.11 35.21 0.10
C VAL A 114 -24.59 34.24 -0.96
N HIS A 115 -23.50 33.54 -0.61
CA HIS A 115 -22.95 32.46 -1.42
C HIS A 115 -23.51 31.09 -1.02
N ALA A 116 -23.69 30.22 -2.01
CA ALA A 116 -24.05 28.81 -1.84
C ALA A 116 -23.27 27.92 -2.82
N THR A 117 -23.16 26.64 -2.50
CA THR A 117 -22.53 25.64 -3.38
C THR A 117 -23.59 24.78 -4.04
N PHE A 118 -23.49 24.60 -5.36
CA PHE A 118 -24.39 23.76 -6.14
C PHE A 118 -23.64 22.50 -6.59
N PHE A 119 -24.16 21.33 -6.22
CA PHE A 119 -23.69 20.04 -6.69
C PHE A 119 -24.51 19.67 -7.94
N VAL A 120 -23.94 19.96 -9.10
CA VAL A 120 -24.58 19.77 -10.40
C VAL A 120 -24.41 18.32 -10.87
N LEU A 121 -25.48 17.74 -11.41
CA LEU A 121 -25.42 16.44 -12.07
C LEU A 121 -24.73 16.59 -13.43
N GLY A 122 -23.81 15.67 -13.75
CA GLY A 122 -23.24 15.58 -15.10
C GLY A 122 -24.26 15.00 -16.10
N GLU A 123 -24.14 15.40 -17.36
CA GLU A 123 -24.85 14.73 -18.45
C GLU A 123 -24.16 13.38 -18.74
N GLN A 124 -24.94 12.31 -18.94
CA GLN A 124 -24.45 10.97 -19.30
C GLN A 124 -24.65 10.68 -20.78
#